data_AF-A0A969V360-F1
#
_entry.id   AF-A0A969V360-F1
#
_cell.length_a   1.000
_cell.length_b   1.000
_cell.length_c   1.000
_cell.angle_alpha   90.00
_cell.angle_beta   90.00
_cell.angle_gamma   90.00
#
_symmetry.space_group_name_H-M   'P 1'
#
loop_
_entity.id
_entity.type
_entity.pdbx_description
1 polymer ?
#
loop_
_entity_poly.entity_id
_entity_poly.type
_entity_poly.pdbx_seq_one_letter_code
_entity_poly.pdbx_strand_id
1 'polypeptide(L)' 'MGDFERLLNVPVLLVGFGLPGENAHAPDEWISVANFEGGMRAMAALWDELAAR' A
#
# COMPACT_ATOMS: atom_id res chain seq x y z
N MET A 1 7.43 0.06 -13.57
CA MET A 1 6.94 -0.91 -12.56
C MET A 1 7.19 -2.31 -13.10
N GLY A 2 7.76 -3.19 -12.28
CA GLY A 2 8.10 -4.58 -12.68
C GLY A 2 9.57 -4.96 -12.52
N ASP A 3 10.48 -4.01 -12.27
CA ASP A 3 11.90 -4.34 -12.09
C ASP A 3 12.14 -5.23 -10.87
N PHE A 4 11.43 -5.00 -9.75
CA PHE A 4 11.53 -5.88 -8.58
C PHE A 4 11.09 -7.31 -8.90
N GLU A 5 9.97 -7.48 -9.60
CA GLU A 5 9.47 -8.80 -10.00
C GLU A 5 10.47 -9.50 -10.95
N ARG A 6 10.98 -8.78 -11.95
CA ARG A 6 11.96 -9.30 -12.93
C ARG A 6 13.32 -9.63 -12.32
N LEU A 7 13.86 -8.78 -11.46
CA LEU A 7 15.21 -8.93 -10.91
C LEU A 7 15.26 -9.92 -9.75
N LEU A 8 14.22 -9.94 -8.91
CA LEU A 8 14.18 -10.79 -7.73
C LEU A 8 13.46 -12.12 -7.97
N ASN A 9 12.76 -12.25 -9.11
CA ASN A 9 11.98 -13.43 -9.48
C ASN A 9 10.98 -13.85 -8.38
N VAL A 10 10.30 -12.85 -7.79
CA VAL A 10 9.25 -13.02 -6.79
C VAL A 10 8.02 -12.20 -7.15
N PRO A 11 6.81 -12.63 -6.78
CA PRO A 11 5.61 -11.83 -6.98
C PRO A 11 5.69 -10.47 -6.26
N VAL A 12 5.23 -9.41 -6.90
CA VAL A 12 5.21 -8.06 -6.32
C VAL A 12 3.78 -7.55 -6.26
N LEU A 13 3.39 -7.05 -5.08
CA LEU A 13 2.08 -6.46 -4.83
C LEU A 13 2.24 -4.99 -4.44
N LEU A 14 1.51 -4.10 -5.11
CA LEU A 14 1.32 -2.72 -4.67
C LEU A 14 0.00 -2.63 -3.91
N VAL A 15 0.05 -2.13 -2.67
CA VAL A 15 -1.15 -1.88 -1.86
C VAL A 15 -1.30 -0.37 -1.67
N GLY A 16 -2.32 0.20 -2.29
CA GLY A 16 -2.61 1.64 -2.23
C GLY A 16 -3.78 1.95 -1.31
N PHE A 17 -3.63 2.98 -0.48
CA PHE A 17 -4.68 3.46 0.44
C PHE A 17 -5.15 4.88 0.14
N GLY A 18 -4.56 5.53 -0.88
CA GLY A 18 -4.89 6.91 -1.19
C GLY A 18 -6.27 7.06 -1.83
N LEU A 19 -6.94 8.16 -1.53
CA LEU A 19 -8.21 8.55 -2.14
C LEU A 19 -7.97 9.48 -3.35
N PRO A 20 -8.91 9.52 -4.32
CA PRO A 20 -8.90 10.55 -5.34
C PRO A 20 -8.93 11.95 -4.71
N GLY A 21 -8.09 12.87 -5.18
CA GLY A 21 -8.05 14.26 -4.69
C GLY A 21 -7.19 14.49 -3.44
N GLU A 22 -6.38 13.51 -3.04
CA GLU A 22 -5.36 13.67 -1.99
C GLU A 22 -4.14 14.50 -2.43
N ASN A 23 -4.14 15.00 -3.67
CA ASN A 23 -3.16 15.94 -4.18
C ASN A 23 -1.70 15.45 -4.06
N ALA A 24 -1.45 14.15 -4.31
CA ALA A 24 -0.09 13.61 -4.30
C ALA A 24 0.82 14.45 -5.21
N HIS A 25 1.90 14.99 -4.63
CA HIS A 25 2.84 15.92 -5.29
C HIS A 25 2.26 17.31 -5.64
N ALA A 26 1.19 17.76 -4.98
CA ALA A 26 0.59 19.07 -5.15
C ALA A 26 0.30 19.75 -3.79
N PRO A 27 0.04 21.07 -3.75
CA PRO A 27 -0.31 21.77 -2.50
C PRO A 27 -1.53 21.17 -1.81
N ASP A 28 -1.59 21.35 -0.49
CA ASP A 28 -2.61 20.78 0.38
C ASP A 28 -2.71 19.24 0.22
N GLU A 29 -1.56 18.57 0.02
CA GLU A 29 -1.45 17.11 0.08
C GLU A 29 -1.93 16.61 1.45
N TRP A 30 -2.83 15.64 1.42
CA TRP A 30 -3.45 15.11 2.63
C TRP A 30 -3.71 13.61 2.48
N ILE A 31 -3.95 12.95 3.60
CA ILE A 31 -4.40 11.56 3.63
C ILE A 31 -5.56 11.41 4.61
N SER A 32 -6.55 10.60 4.27
CA SER A 32 -7.62 10.26 5.21
C SER A 32 -7.06 9.57 6.46
N VAL A 33 -7.36 10.09 7.65
CA VAL A 33 -6.97 9.45 8.93
C VAL A 33 -7.52 8.04 9.03
N ALA A 34 -8.75 7.82 8.54
CA ALA A 34 -9.36 6.49 8.50
C ALA A 34 -8.60 5.54 7.56
N ASN A 35 -8.09 6.03 6.42
CA ASN A 35 -7.27 5.22 5.52
C ASN A 35 -5.84 5.02 6.05
N PHE A 36 -5.30 5.97 6.82
CA PHE A 36 -4.02 5.79 7.50
C PHE A 36 -4.12 4.66 8.54
N GLU A 37 -5.11 4.71 9.43
CA GLU A 37 -5.34 3.67 10.43
C GLU A 37 -5.78 2.34 9.82
N GLY A 38 -6.67 2.39 8.83
CA GLY A 38 -7.12 1.22 8.08
C GLY A 38 -5.98 0.55 7.32
N GLY A 39 -5.09 1.34 6.72
CA GLY A 39 -3.90 0.86 6.02
C GLY A 39 -2.93 0.15 6.96
N MET A 40 -2.69 0.70 8.16
CA MET A 40 -1.88 0.02 9.18
C MET A 40 -2.45 -1.36 9.55
N ARG A 41 -3.76 -1.44 9.79
CA ARG A 41 -4.44 -2.70 10.13
C ARG A 41 -4.43 -3.69 8.95
N ALA A 42 -4.66 -3.20 7.73
CA ALA A 42 -4.63 -4.01 6.53
C ALA A 42 -3.24 -4.62 6.28
N MET A 43 -2.17 -3.84 6.48
CA MET A 43 -0.80 -4.36 6.35
C MET A 43 -0.46 -5.39 7.43
N ALA A 44 -0.91 -5.19 8.67
CA ALA A 44 -0.74 -6.19 9.73
C ALA A 44 -1.48 -7.50 9.37
N ALA A 45 -2.74 -7.41 8.94
CA ALA A 45 -3.51 -8.57 8.52
C ALA A 45 -2.91 -9.28 7.30
N LEU A 46 -2.35 -8.53 6.34
CA LEU A 46 -1.65 -9.10 5.19
C LEU A 46 -0.47 -10.00 5.62
N TRP A 47 0.29 -9.60 6.64
CA TRP A 47 1.39 -10.42 7.16
C TRP A 47 0.87 -11.72 7.80
N ASP A 48 -0.22 -11.66 8.55
CA ASP A 48 -0.85 -12.84 9.15
C ASP A 48 -1.36 -13.80 8.04
N GLU A 49 -2.01 -13.28 7.01
CA GLU A 49 -2.50 -14.05 5.85
C GLU A 49 -1.37 -14.68 5.03
N LEU A 50 -0.24 -13.98 4.89
CA LEU A 50 0.94 -14.50 4.20
C LEU A 50 1.63 -15.59 5.01
N ALA A 51 1.66 -15.48 6.35
CA ALA A 51 2.25 -16.49 7.23
C ALA A 51 1.38 -17.76 7.37
N ALA A 52 0.07 -17.64 7.16
CA ALA A 52 -0.86 -18.77 7.21
C ALA A 52 -0.86 -19.63 5.93
N ARG A 53 -0.11 -19.22 4.89
CA ARG A 53 0.06 -19.94 3.62
C ARG A 53 1.39 -20.67 3.57
#